data_AF-A0A8R7K198-F1
#
_entry.id   AF-A0A8R7K198-F1
#
_cell.length_a   1.000
_cell.length_b   1.000
_cell.length_c   1.000
_cell.angle_alpha   90.00
_cell.angle_beta   90.00
_cell.angle_gamma   90.00
#
_symmetry.space_group_name_H-M   'P 1'
#
loop_
_entity.id
_entity.type
_entity.pdbx_description
1 polymer ?
#
loop_
_entity_poly.entity_id
_entity_poly.type
_entity_poly.pdbx_seq_one_letter_code
_entity_poly.pdbx_strand_id
1 'polypeptide(L)'
;MGRWCSPASAEPRSVQLLLLGVALVAASFYAGTLFHSSASPALILLPSVSRSPGTSNPQDASEFTNKVGVTYRTASISVPDYGLDVCPLEYNEHIPCHDAAYIRSLRNLDRSRHEDLEAKCPPREESLFCLVPPPNDYKIPIRWPTSRDYVWRSNVNHSHLSEVKGGQNWVHENGKLWWFPGGGTHFKRGASEYIERLGNMTTNSTGDLRSAGVVQVLDVGCGVASFSAYLLPLDIHTMSFAPKDGHENQIQFALERGIGAMISVLATKQLPYPGNSFEMVHCSRCRVDWHENDGILLKEVDRLLRPNGYFVYSAPPAYRKDKDFPIIWEKLINITSAMCWKLIAKHVQTAIWIKPEDESCRQKNADMGILNICDPGDTSSWQAPLMNCVRLNTDQSKIQKLPSRPERLLFYSRSLEIIGVTPEKFENNNQFWRDQVRKYWSFLGVEKTSIRNIMDMNANYGGFAMALSTDPVWIMNIVPYTTINTLPVIYDRGLIGSYHDWCQPFSTYPRSYDLLHAFHLFSHYQGHVGGCLLEDIMLEIDRIIRPQGFIIIRDENTTLSRISDLAPKFLWDVTIHTLENEENRPEQVLICRKKFWAIV
;
A
#
# COMPACT_ATOMS: atom_id res chain seq x y z
N MET A 1 -48.57 62.18 -26.85
CA MET A 1 -49.50 61.06 -26.54
C MET A 1 -48.69 60.02 -25.79
N GLY A 2 -48.70 59.98 -24.45
CA GLY A 2 -49.65 59.25 -23.59
C GLY A 2 -49.16 57.79 -23.44
N ARG A 3 -48.98 57.15 -22.29
CA ARG A 3 -49.48 57.34 -20.91
C ARG A 3 -48.51 56.66 -19.92
N TRP A 4 -48.42 57.19 -18.71
CA TRP A 4 -47.99 56.47 -17.51
C TRP A 4 -49.07 55.45 -17.09
N CYS A 5 -48.66 54.26 -16.64
CA CYS A 5 -49.52 53.32 -15.91
C CYS A 5 -48.97 53.12 -14.49
N SER A 6 -49.84 53.32 -13.51
CA SER A 6 -49.65 53.16 -12.07
C SER A 6 -49.42 51.70 -11.64
N PRO A 7 -48.82 51.44 -10.46
CA PRO A 7 -48.73 50.09 -9.92
C PRO A 7 -50.07 49.68 -9.30
N ALA A 8 -50.53 48.47 -9.64
CA ALA A 8 -51.72 47.86 -9.07
C ALA A 8 -51.51 47.52 -7.60
N SER A 9 -52.42 47.99 -6.74
CA SER A 9 -52.54 47.58 -5.35
C SER A 9 -52.93 46.11 -5.26
N ALA A 10 -52.08 45.27 -4.67
CA ALA A 10 -52.42 43.89 -4.36
C ALA A 10 -53.55 43.85 -3.31
N GLU A 11 -54.61 43.08 -3.59
CA GLU A 11 -55.74 42.93 -2.68
C GLU A 11 -55.31 42.32 -1.32
N PRO A 12 -55.83 42.81 -0.19
CA PRO A 12 -55.41 42.41 1.15
C PRO A 12 -55.62 40.90 1.45
N ARG A 13 -56.54 40.24 0.73
CA ARG A 13 -56.75 38.77 0.84
C ARG A 13 -55.58 37.96 0.27
N SER A 14 -54.94 38.44 -0.79
CA SER A 14 -53.80 37.74 -1.40
C SER A 14 -52.57 37.78 -0.50
N VAL A 15 -52.38 38.87 0.25
CA VAL A 15 -51.27 39.03 1.20
C VAL A 15 -51.48 38.15 2.43
N GLN A 16 -52.72 38.03 2.92
CA GLN A 16 -53.04 37.13 4.04
C GLN A 16 -52.81 35.65 3.69
N LEU A 17 -53.20 35.21 2.49
CA LEU A 17 -52.96 33.83 2.04
C LEU A 17 -51.46 33.51 1.89
N LEU A 18 -50.68 34.47 1.41
CA LEU A 18 -49.22 34.35 1.33
C LEU A 18 -48.56 34.26 2.71
N LEU A 19 -48.98 35.10 3.65
CA LEU A 19 -48.49 35.07 5.03
C LEU A 19 -48.87 33.77 5.74
N LEU A 20 -50.08 33.24 5.49
CA LEU A 20 -50.50 31.94 6.04
C LEU A 20 -49.67 30.79 5.46
N GLY A 21 -49.35 30.85 4.16
CA GLY A 21 -48.49 29.88 3.49
C GLY A 21 -47.07 29.89 4.04
N VAL A 22 -46.49 31.08 4.25
CA VAL A 22 -45.15 31.23 4.85
C VAL A 22 -45.13 30.73 6.30
N ALA A 23 -46.18 31.02 7.08
CA ALA A 23 -46.30 30.53 8.46
C ALA A 23 -46.42 29.00 8.53
N LEU A 24 -47.16 28.37 7.61
CA LEU A 24 -47.26 26.91 7.50
C LEU A 24 -45.93 26.26 7.11
N VAL A 25 -45.19 26.85 6.17
CA VAL A 25 -43.85 26.37 5.80
C VAL A 25 -42.88 26.49 6.97
N ALA A 26 -42.86 27.63 7.66
CA ALA A 26 -42.03 27.82 8.85
C ALA A 26 -42.40 26.83 9.97
N ALA A 27 -43.70 26.64 10.24
CA ALA A 27 -44.16 25.68 11.23
C ALA A 27 -43.79 24.24 10.87
N SER A 28 -43.87 23.85 9.59
CA SER A 28 -43.44 22.52 9.12
C SER A 28 -41.93 22.31 9.24
N PHE A 29 -41.13 23.36 9.00
CA PHE A 29 -39.68 23.33 9.17
C PHE A 29 -39.30 23.17 10.64
N TYR A 30 -39.94 23.92 11.55
CA TYR A 30 -39.68 23.82 12.99
C TYR A 30 -40.24 22.54 13.61
N ALA A 31 -41.38 22.02 13.15
CA ALA A 31 -41.89 20.72 13.57
C ALA A 31 -40.94 19.58 13.13
N GLY A 32 -40.37 19.67 11.93
CA GLY A 32 -39.35 18.73 11.45
C GLY A 32 -38.09 18.69 12.33
N THR A 33 -37.72 19.82 12.94
CA THR A 33 -36.60 19.88 13.90
C THR A 33 -36.95 19.38 15.30
N LEU A 34 -38.22 19.47 15.72
CA LEU A 34 -38.69 19.01 17.04
C LEU A 34 -38.98 17.50 17.09
N PHE A 35 -39.24 16.86 15.94
CA PHE A 35 -39.48 15.41 15.83
C PHE A 35 -38.30 14.63 15.21
N HIS A 36 -37.12 15.26 15.06
CA HIS A 36 -35.91 14.51 14.75
C HIS A 36 -35.52 13.72 16.00
N SER A 37 -36.02 12.49 16.10
CA SER A 37 -35.52 11.50 17.04
C SER A 37 -34.02 11.37 16.81
N SER A 38 -33.22 11.82 17.77
CA SER A 38 -31.81 11.47 17.88
C SER A 38 -31.72 9.98 18.23
N ALA A 39 -32.09 9.11 17.30
CA ALA A 39 -31.74 7.71 17.38
C ALA A 39 -30.22 7.64 17.22
N SER A 40 -29.53 7.05 18.20
CA SER A 40 -28.10 6.78 18.07
C SER A 40 -27.86 5.91 16.84
N PRO A 41 -26.83 6.18 16.03
CA PRO A 41 -26.52 5.36 14.86
C PRO A 41 -26.39 3.89 15.26
N ALA A 42 -27.06 3.00 14.52
CA ALA A 42 -27.10 1.59 14.84
C ALA A 42 -26.09 0.82 13.98
N LEU A 43 -25.45 -0.21 14.56
CA LEU A 43 -24.63 -1.15 13.80
C LEU A 43 -25.50 -2.32 13.34
N ILE A 44 -25.38 -2.68 12.06
CA ILE A 44 -26.04 -3.86 11.49
C ILE A 44 -24.99 -4.83 10.98
N LEU A 45 -25.07 -6.09 11.43
CA LEU A 45 -24.33 -7.20 10.83
C LEU A 45 -25.01 -7.62 9.53
N LEU A 46 -24.25 -7.60 8.43
CA LEU A 46 -24.74 -8.00 7.12
C LEU A 46 -24.62 -9.53 6.97
N PRO A 47 -25.66 -10.22 6.46
CA PRO A 47 -25.65 -11.67 6.33
C PRO A 47 -24.47 -12.14 5.47
N SER A 48 -23.70 -13.10 6.00
CA SER A 48 -22.64 -13.76 5.26
C SER A 48 -23.23 -14.78 4.28
N VAL A 49 -22.81 -14.71 3.01
CA VAL A 49 -23.16 -15.76 2.03
C VAL A 49 -22.19 -16.92 2.25
N SER A 50 -22.46 -17.79 3.23
CA SER A 50 -21.81 -19.10 3.31
C SER A 50 -22.82 -20.22 3.00
N ARG A 51 -22.57 -20.95 1.92
CA ARG A 51 -23.18 -22.26 1.66
C ARG A 51 -22.33 -23.31 2.36
N SER A 52 -22.77 -23.77 3.54
CA SER A 52 -22.49 -25.10 4.11
C SER A 52 -23.43 -25.33 5.30
N PRO A 53 -24.24 -26.41 5.31
CA PRO A 53 -25.04 -26.78 6.47
C PRO A 53 -24.18 -27.61 7.44
N GLY A 54 -23.77 -27.00 8.55
CA GLY A 54 -23.08 -27.67 9.65
C GLY A 54 -23.57 -27.11 10.98
N THR A 55 -24.07 -27.98 11.83
CA THR A 55 -24.67 -27.74 13.14
C THR A 55 -23.78 -26.90 14.06
N SER A 56 -24.15 -25.64 14.29
CA SER A 56 -23.80 -24.89 15.50
C SER A 56 -25.05 -24.69 16.35
N ASN A 57 -24.95 -25.00 17.65
CA ASN A 57 -26.00 -24.71 18.61
C ASN A 57 -26.22 -23.17 18.70
N PRO A 58 -27.46 -22.66 18.79
CA PRO A 58 -27.75 -21.22 18.81
C PRO A 58 -27.47 -20.51 20.14
N GLN A 59 -26.71 -21.11 21.06
CA GLN A 59 -26.41 -20.52 22.37
C GLN A 59 -24.94 -20.11 22.40
N ASP A 60 -24.68 -18.84 22.75
CA ASP A 60 -23.38 -18.12 22.79
C ASP A 60 -22.89 -17.36 21.54
N ALA A 61 -23.78 -16.87 20.69
CA ALA A 61 -23.44 -15.64 19.96
C ALA A 61 -23.71 -14.45 20.88
N SER A 62 -22.74 -14.05 21.71
CA SER A 62 -22.83 -12.76 22.39
C SER A 62 -22.87 -11.68 21.32
N GLU A 63 -24.05 -11.13 21.07
CA GLU A 63 -24.27 -10.03 20.14
C GLU A 63 -23.64 -8.78 20.78
N PHE A 64 -22.35 -8.59 20.53
CA PHE A 64 -21.62 -7.41 20.98
C PHE A 64 -22.30 -6.16 20.42
N THR A 65 -22.55 -5.18 21.29
CA THR A 65 -23.24 -3.93 20.97
C THR A 65 -22.22 -2.80 20.87
N ASN A 66 -21.19 -3.01 20.03
CA ASN A 66 -20.16 -2.02 19.77
C ASN A 66 -20.84 -0.66 19.50
N LYS A 67 -20.41 0.39 20.19
CA LYS A 67 -21.05 1.70 20.11
C LYS A 67 -20.33 2.54 19.06
N VAL A 68 -21.09 3.40 18.38
CA VAL A 68 -20.48 4.41 17.52
C VAL A 68 -20.00 5.57 18.39
N GLY A 69 -18.71 5.85 18.37
CA GLY A 69 -18.09 6.88 19.19
C GLY A 69 -16.60 7.06 18.89
N VAL A 70 -16.09 8.25 19.18
CA VAL A 70 -14.65 8.54 19.07
C VAL A 70 -13.99 8.16 20.39
N THR A 71 -13.04 7.25 20.32
CA THR A 71 -12.17 6.87 21.44
C THR A 71 -10.72 7.08 21.05
N TYR A 72 -9.92 7.42 22.04
CA TYR A 72 -8.48 7.62 21.91
C TYR A 72 -7.73 6.60 22.74
N ARG A 73 -6.51 6.32 22.31
CA ARG A 73 -5.63 5.39 22.97
C ARG A 73 -5.12 5.99 24.28
N THR A 74 -5.41 5.31 25.38
CA THR A 74 -4.96 5.66 26.75
C THR A 74 -3.57 5.09 27.03
N ALA A 75 -3.04 5.13 28.27
CA ALA A 75 -1.82 4.39 28.61
C ALA A 75 -2.11 2.89 28.82
N SER A 76 -3.11 2.57 29.63
CA SER A 76 -3.64 1.21 29.83
C SER A 76 -4.87 0.98 28.94
N ILE A 77 -4.80 0.02 28.03
CA ILE A 77 -5.97 -0.40 27.23
C ILE A 77 -6.85 -1.28 28.10
N SER A 78 -8.15 -0.98 28.10
CA SER A 78 -9.18 -1.90 28.52
C SER A 78 -10.24 -1.94 27.43
N VAL A 79 -10.40 -3.10 26.78
CA VAL A 79 -11.43 -3.29 25.75
C VAL A 79 -12.77 -3.55 26.45
N PRO A 80 -13.80 -2.70 26.24
CA PRO A 80 -15.07 -2.82 26.94
C PRO A 80 -15.73 -4.19 26.76
N ASP A 81 -16.53 -4.61 27.73
CA ASP A 81 -17.25 -5.90 27.66
C ASP A 81 -18.27 -5.95 26.53
N TYR A 82 -18.79 -4.79 26.12
CA TYR A 82 -19.72 -4.69 24.99
C TYR A 82 -19.03 -4.65 23.62
N GLY A 83 -17.69 -4.69 23.55
CA GLY A 83 -16.90 -4.59 22.31
C GLY A 83 -16.13 -3.28 22.17
N LEU A 84 -15.18 -3.23 21.24
CA LEU A 84 -14.44 -2.00 20.92
C LEU A 84 -15.37 -1.01 20.18
N ASP A 85 -15.31 0.27 20.53
CA ASP A 85 -16.13 1.28 19.84
C ASP A 85 -15.82 1.34 18.33
N VAL A 86 -16.81 1.71 17.53
CA VAL A 86 -16.70 1.97 16.09
C VAL A 86 -16.54 3.46 15.88
N CYS A 87 -15.55 3.87 15.09
CA CYS A 87 -15.35 5.28 14.79
C CYS A 87 -16.55 5.81 13.98
N PRO A 88 -16.90 7.10 14.12
CA PRO A 88 -17.87 7.74 13.24
C PRO A 88 -17.53 7.60 11.74
N LEU A 89 -18.55 7.69 10.89
CA LEU A 89 -18.42 7.42 9.45
C LEU A 89 -17.42 8.35 8.76
N GLU A 90 -17.21 9.58 9.24
CA GLU A 90 -16.19 10.50 8.70
C GLU A 90 -14.76 9.94 8.76
N TYR A 91 -14.49 8.96 9.62
CA TYR A 91 -13.19 8.28 9.73
C TYR A 91 -13.03 7.08 8.78
N ASN A 92 -13.98 6.81 7.88
CA ASN A 92 -13.94 5.61 7.04
C ASN A 92 -12.66 5.48 6.17
N GLU A 93 -11.99 6.59 5.85
CA GLU A 93 -10.72 6.67 5.13
C GLU A 93 -9.55 7.14 6.01
N HIS A 94 -9.65 6.94 7.33
CA HIS A 94 -8.61 7.34 8.26
C HIS A 94 -7.32 6.55 8.04
N ILE A 95 -6.22 7.28 7.83
CA ILE A 95 -4.86 6.75 7.69
C ILE A 95 -4.01 7.52 8.70
N PRO A 96 -3.73 6.94 9.88
CA PRO A 96 -3.24 7.72 11.03
C PRO A 96 -1.98 8.55 10.74
N CYS A 97 -0.99 7.97 10.07
CA CYS A 97 0.28 8.64 9.79
C CYS A 97 0.26 9.53 8.54
N HIS A 98 -0.88 9.64 7.87
CA HIS A 98 -1.10 10.50 6.70
C HIS A 98 -2.34 11.39 6.93
N ASP A 99 -2.56 11.79 8.18
CA ASP A 99 -3.64 12.70 8.56
C ASP A 99 -3.27 14.15 8.24
N ALA A 100 -4.04 14.77 7.34
CA ALA A 100 -3.74 16.11 6.85
C ALA A 100 -3.95 17.19 7.90
N ALA A 101 -4.82 16.99 8.90
CA ALA A 101 -5.03 17.96 9.96
C ALA A 101 -3.85 17.96 10.94
N TYR A 102 -3.39 16.78 11.35
CA TYR A 102 -2.22 16.59 12.19
C TYR A 102 -0.94 17.08 11.49
N ILE A 103 -0.68 16.67 10.24
CA ILE A 103 0.52 17.12 9.51
C ILE A 103 0.56 18.64 9.35
N ARG A 104 -0.60 19.29 9.18
CA ARG A 104 -0.66 20.77 9.11
C ARG A 104 -0.39 21.45 10.46
N SER A 105 -0.63 20.78 11.58
CA SER A 105 -0.35 21.32 12.92
C SER A 105 1.14 21.26 13.28
N LEU A 106 1.88 20.32 12.67
CA LEU A 106 3.32 20.17 12.88
C LEU A 106 4.10 21.42 12.41
N ARG A 107 4.93 21.94 13.31
CA ARG A 107 5.89 23.03 13.02
C ARG A 107 7.20 22.43 12.52
N ASN A 108 7.99 23.23 11.79
CA ASN A 108 9.36 22.90 11.37
C ASN A 108 9.49 21.75 10.36
N LEU A 109 8.48 21.50 9.51
CA LEU A 109 8.63 20.59 8.37
C LEU A 109 9.31 21.30 7.19
N ASP A 110 10.29 20.65 6.58
CA ASP A 110 10.88 21.10 5.32
C ASP A 110 9.96 20.76 4.14
N ARG A 111 9.00 21.65 3.91
CA ARG A 111 8.04 21.55 2.80
C ARG A 111 8.72 21.69 1.42
N SER A 112 9.90 22.31 1.36
CA SER A 112 10.67 22.38 0.10
C SER A 112 11.21 21.01 -0.32
N ARG A 113 11.39 20.12 0.66
CA ARG A 113 11.78 18.72 0.46
C ARG A 113 10.62 17.74 0.57
N HIS A 114 9.38 18.23 0.58
CA HIS A 114 8.17 17.43 0.69
C HIS A 114 8.09 16.55 1.95
N GLU A 115 8.69 16.99 3.06
CA GLU A 115 8.66 16.27 4.33
C GLU A 115 7.22 16.10 4.87
N ASP A 116 6.30 16.99 4.48
CA ASP A 116 4.89 16.93 4.81
C ASP A 116 4.11 15.83 4.08
N LEU A 117 4.72 15.15 3.10
CA LEU A 117 4.15 13.97 2.44
C LEU A 117 4.68 12.64 3.03
N GLU A 118 5.66 12.70 3.93
CA GLU A 118 6.14 11.51 4.64
C GLU A 118 5.15 11.06 5.71
N ALA A 119 5.24 9.77 6.09
CA ALA A 119 4.47 9.27 7.21
C ALA A 119 4.86 10.00 8.52
N LYS A 120 3.91 10.72 9.12
CA LYS A 120 4.03 11.40 10.40
C LYS A 120 2.84 10.98 11.27
N CYS A 121 3.08 10.08 12.22
CA CYS A 121 2.03 9.58 13.10
C CYS A 121 1.77 10.54 14.27
N PRO A 122 0.50 10.69 14.71
CA PRO A 122 0.20 11.37 15.96
C PRO A 122 0.84 10.65 17.16
N PRO A 123 1.05 11.36 18.29
CA PRO A 123 1.39 10.73 19.55
C PRO A 123 0.41 9.62 19.92
N ARG A 124 0.85 8.66 20.74
CA ARG A 124 0.01 7.50 21.11
C ARG A 124 -1.29 7.97 21.78
N GLU A 125 -1.23 8.99 22.62
CA GLU A 125 -2.38 9.51 23.37
C GLU A 125 -3.43 10.20 22.48
N GLU A 126 -3.02 10.66 21.30
CA GLU A 126 -3.89 11.29 20.29
C GLU A 126 -4.34 10.28 19.22
N SER A 127 -3.86 9.04 19.28
CA SER A 127 -4.19 8.01 18.30
C SER A 127 -5.60 7.47 18.56
N LEU A 128 -6.40 7.34 17.49
CA LEU A 128 -7.75 6.76 17.59
C LEU A 128 -7.67 5.30 18.02
N PHE A 129 -8.62 4.90 18.87
CA PHE A 129 -8.75 3.53 19.38
C PHE A 129 -10.16 2.99 19.19
N CYS A 130 -10.65 3.07 17.96
CA CYS A 130 -11.97 2.58 17.52
C CYS A 130 -11.86 1.87 16.16
N LEU A 131 -12.78 0.96 15.87
CA LEU A 131 -12.84 0.22 14.60
C LEU A 131 -13.25 1.17 13.46
N VAL A 132 -12.46 1.22 12.39
CA VAL A 132 -12.73 2.11 11.25
C VAL A 132 -13.89 1.56 10.40
N PRO A 133 -15.00 2.30 10.24
CA PRO A 133 -16.16 1.81 9.50
C PRO A 133 -15.90 1.71 8.00
N PRO A 134 -16.54 0.76 7.30
CA PRO A 134 -16.64 0.82 5.84
C PRO A 134 -17.50 2.03 5.42
N PRO A 135 -17.30 2.57 4.19
CA PRO A 135 -18.14 3.63 3.67
C PRO A 135 -19.59 3.15 3.45
N ASN A 136 -20.51 4.10 3.29
CA ASN A 136 -21.89 3.81 2.92
C ASN A 136 -21.93 3.01 1.61
N ASP A 137 -22.81 2.02 1.55
CA ASP A 137 -22.96 1.11 0.41
C ASP A 137 -21.68 0.36 0.00
N TYR A 138 -20.74 0.17 0.93
CA TYR A 138 -19.55 -0.65 0.70
C TYR A 138 -19.97 -2.04 0.21
N LYS A 139 -19.20 -2.57 -0.73
CA LYS A 139 -19.39 -3.89 -1.32
C LYS A 139 -18.13 -4.72 -1.17
N ILE A 140 -18.32 -6.03 -1.07
CA ILE A 140 -17.18 -6.95 -1.22
C ILE A 140 -16.53 -6.70 -2.59
N PRO A 141 -15.19 -6.56 -2.65
CA PRO A 141 -14.47 -6.27 -3.89
C PRO A 141 -14.78 -7.25 -5.01
N ILE A 142 -14.65 -6.76 -6.25
CA ILE A 142 -14.78 -7.60 -7.44
C ILE A 142 -13.64 -8.63 -7.45
N ARG A 143 -13.94 -9.87 -7.83
CA ARG A 143 -12.94 -10.94 -7.84
C ARG A 143 -11.91 -10.75 -8.96
N TRP A 144 -10.70 -11.19 -8.70
CA TRP A 144 -9.63 -11.25 -9.70
C TRP A 144 -9.98 -12.27 -10.80
N PRO A 145 -9.67 -12.02 -12.09
CA PRO A 145 -8.94 -10.87 -12.65
C PRO A 145 -9.80 -9.66 -13.03
N THR A 146 -11.13 -9.74 -12.91
CA THR A 146 -12.04 -8.64 -13.31
C THR A 146 -11.77 -7.36 -12.53
N SER A 147 -11.36 -7.45 -11.27
CA SER A 147 -10.97 -6.29 -10.45
C SER A 147 -9.83 -5.47 -11.03
N ARG A 148 -8.97 -6.04 -11.88
CA ARG A 148 -7.92 -5.28 -12.57
C ARG A 148 -8.50 -4.08 -13.31
N ASP A 149 -9.67 -4.23 -13.92
CA ASP A 149 -10.26 -3.24 -14.82
C ASP A 149 -11.54 -2.61 -14.27
N TYR A 150 -12.16 -3.19 -13.24
CA TYR A 150 -13.42 -2.71 -12.68
C TYR A 150 -13.40 -2.72 -11.16
N VAL A 151 -13.79 -1.60 -10.53
CA VAL A 151 -14.05 -1.56 -9.08
C VAL A 151 -15.39 -0.90 -8.77
N TRP A 152 -15.95 -1.16 -7.59
CA TRP A 152 -17.19 -0.52 -7.15
C TRP A 152 -16.97 0.97 -6.88
N ARG A 153 -17.88 1.83 -7.36
CA ARG A 153 -17.80 3.27 -7.04
C ARG A 153 -18.03 3.57 -5.57
N SER A 154 -18.90 2.81 -4.91
CA SER A 154 -19.18 2.98 -3.47
C SER A 154 -18.00 2.63 -2.56
N ASN A 155 -17.03 1.84 -3.05
CA ASN A 155 -15.84 1.49 -2.27
C ASN A 155 -14.76 2.58 -2.30
N VAL A 156 -14.77 3.42 -3.34
CA VAL A 156 -13.85 4.55 -3.54
C VAL A 156 -14.65 5.72 -4.11
N ASN A 157 -15.38 6.41 -3.24
CA ASN A 157 -16.40 7.39 -3.63
C ASN A 157 -15.82 8.79 -3.86
N HIS A 158 -14.92 8.91 -4.83
CA HIS A 158 -14.21 10.16 -5.14
C HIS A 158 -14.26 10.47 -6.63
N SER A 159 -15.28 11.22 -7.06
CA SER A 159 -15.47 11.60 -8.47
C SER A 159 -14.40 12.57 -8.98
N HIS A 160 -13.76 13.33 -8.08
CA HIS A 160 -12.81 14.38 -8.42
C HIS A 160 -11.65 13.90 -9.32
N LEU A 161 -11.12 12.70 -9.08
CA LEU A 161 -10.05 12.15 -9.92
C LEU A 161 -10.53 11.93 -11.36
N SER A 162 -11.76 11.45 -11.56
CA SER A 162 -12.34 11.24 -12.89
C SER A 162 -12.64 12.57 -13.61
N GLU A 163 -13.06 13.60 -12.88
CA GLU A 163 -13.30 14.94 -13.41
C GLU A 163 -12.00 15.60 -13.89
N VAL A 164 -10.93 15.51 -13.09
CA VAL A 164 -9.63 16.15 -13.38
C VAL A 164 -8.79 15.35 -14.38
N LYS A 165 -8.96 14.02 -14.44
CA LYS A 165 -8.14 13.11 -15.27
C LYS A 165 -8.91 12.42 -16.40
N GLY A 166 -10.18 12.73 -16.62
CA GLY A 166 -11.04 12.09 -17.62
C GLY A 166 -10.48 12.12 -19.05
N GLY A 167 -9.71 13.16 -19.41
CA GLY A 167 -9.04 13.27 -20.72
C GLY A 167 -7.78 12.41 -20.91
N GLN A 168 -7.38 11.62 -19.91
CA GLN A 168 -6.13 10.84 -19.93
C GLN A 168 -6.36 9.32 -19.91
N ASN A 169 -7.61 8.87 -19.96
CA ASN A 169 -8.00 7.45 -19.87
C ASN A 169 -7.45 6.74 -18.63
N TRP A 170 -7.40 7.43 -17.48
CA TRP A 170 -6.96 6.80 -16.22
C TRP A 170 -8.07 5.94 -15.62
N VAL A 171 -9.26 6.54 -15.51
CA VAL A 171 -10.46 5.95 -14.91
C VAL A 171 -11.69 6.61 -15.52
N HIS A 172 -12.75 5.84 -15.73
CA HIS A 172 -14.04 6.32 -16.24
C HIS A 172 -15.19 5.81 -15.38
N GLU A 173 -16.24 6.61 -15.26
CA GLU A 173 -17.50 6.14 -14.71
C GLU A 173 -18.17 5.14 -15.66
N ASN A 174 -18.65 4.02 -15.11
CA ASN A 174 -19.44 3.04 -15.84
C ASN A 174 -20.56 2.49 -14.94
N GLY A 175 -21.69 3.19 -14.89
CA GLY A 175 -22.83 2.79 -14.06
C GLY A 175 -22.44 2.74 -12.58
N LYS A 176 -22.49 1.58 -11.92
CA LYS A 176 -22.07 1.42 -10.51
C LYS A 176 -20.57 1.14 -10.32
N LEU A 177 -19.81 1.17 -11.42
CA LEU A 177 -18.40 0.78 -11.46
C LEU A 177 -17.51 1.94 -11.90
N TRP A 178 -16.27 1.93 -11.43
CA TRP A 178 -15.14 2.59 -12.06
C TRP A 178 -14.51 1.62 -13.07
N TRP A 179 -14.18 2.11 -14.26
CA TRP A 179 -13.52 1.35 -15.32
C TRP A 179 -12.11 1.90 -15.59
N PHE A 180 -11.10 1.02 -15.63
CA PHE A 180 -9.70 1.35 -15.88
C PHE A 180 -9.24 0.79 -17.23
N PRO A 181 -9.14 1.61 -18.28
CA PRO A 181 -8.74 1.15 -19.61
C PRO A 181 -7.22 0.96 -19.75
N GLY A 182 -6.45 1.10 -18.66
CA GLY A 182 -4.99 0.98 -18.68
C GLY A 182 -4.25 2.20 -19.23
N GLY A 183 -4.93 3.34 -19.35
CA GLY A 183 -4.31 4.59 -19.80
C GLY A 183 -3.51 5.29 -18.69
N GLY A 184 -2.75 6.30 -19.12
CA GLY A 184 -1.89 7.14 -18.30
C GLY A 184 -1.47 8.40 -19.04
N THR A 185 -0.89 9.38 -18.36
CA THR A 185 -0.52 10.68 -18.98
C THR A 185 0.36 10.51 -20.22
N HIS A 186 1.34 9.58 -20.16
CA HIS A 186 2.29 9.28 -21.24
C HIS A 186 1.97 7.99 -22.01
N PHE A 187 0.83 7.36 -21.72
CA PHE A 187 0.39 6.15 -22.42
C PHE A 187 -1.13 6.15 -22.56
N LYS A 188 -1.65 7.23 -23.15
CA LYS A 188 -3.09 7.48 -23.34
C LYS A 188 -3.81 6.39 -24.13
N ARG A 189 -3.07 5.70 -25.03
CA ARG A 189 -3.57 4.59 -25.87
C ARG A 189 -3.45 3.22 -25.20
N GLY A 190 -3.00 3.16 -23.94
CA GLY A 190 -2.89 1.94 -23.14
C GLY A 190 -1.46 1.61 -22.72
N ALA A 191 -1.32 0.96 -21.58
CA ALA A 191 -0.04 0.57 -21.01
C ALA A 191 0.72 -0.48 -21.84
N SER A 192 0.03 -1.34 -22.59
CA SER A 192 0.68 -2.38 -23.43
C SER A 192 1.61 -1.79 -24.48
N GLU A 193 1.15 -0.82 -25.30
CA GLU A 193 1.99 -0.14 -26.31
C GLU A 193 3.20 0.52 -25.66
N TYR A 194 3.01 1.07 -24.45
CA TYR A 194 4.09 1.70 -23.71
C TYR A 194 5.12 0.70 -23.20
N ILE A 195 4.70 -0.40 -22.60
CA ILE A 195 5.58 -1.47 -22.10
C ILE A 195 6.39 -2.08 -23.25
N GLU A 196 5.76 -2.35 -24.39
CA GLU A 196 6.43 -2.84 -25.59
C GLU A 196 7.49 -1.84 -26.08
N ARG A 197 7.14 -0.54 -26.13
CA ARG A 197 8.09 0.51 -26.49
C ARG A 197 9.27 0.56 -25.53
N LEU A 198 9.05 0.42 -24.22
CA LEU A 198 10.13 0.36 -23.23
C LEU A 198 11.04 -0.84 -23.47
N GLY A 199 10.48 -2.01 -23.75
CA GLY A 199 11.24 -3.21 -24.13
C GLY A 199 12.16 -2.95 -25.31
N ASN A 200 11.60 -2.46 -26.42
CA ASN A 200 12.36 -2.15 -27.64
C ASN A 200 13.45 -1.09 -27.41
N MET A 201 13.17 -0.06 -26.61
CA MET A 201 14.15 0.96 -26.25
C MET A 201 15.29 0.41 -25.38
N THR A 202 15.03 -0.65 -24.62
CA THR A 202 16.00 -1.24 -23.69
C THR A 202 16.89 -2.27 -24.39
N THR A 203 16.33 -3.14 -25.24
CA THR A 203 17.07 -4.22 -25.92
C THR A 203 17.60 -3.84 -27.30
N ASN A 204 17.25 -2.66 -27.82
CA ASN A 204 17.57 -2.20 -29.18
C ASN A 204 17.16 -3.20 -30.29
N SER A 205 16.14 -4.03 -30.00
CA SER A 205 15.60 -5.09 -30.86
C SER A 205 14.13 -5.32 -30.51
N THR A 206 13.39 -6.14 -31.27
CA THR A 206 12.01 -6.54 -30.91
C THR A 206 12.04 -7.42 -29.66
N GLY A 207 11.77 -6.83 -28.50
CA GLY A 207 11.81 -7.53 -27.22
C GLY A 207 10.93 -6.85 -26.18
N ASP A 208 10.46 -7.62 -25.21
CA ASP A 208 9.77 -7.10 -24.03
C ASP A 208 10.76 -6.81 -22.89
N LEU A 209 10.26 -6.25 -21.78
CA LEU A 209 11.07 -5.98 -20.60
C LEU A 209 11.67 -7.25 -19.98
N ARG A 210 11.05 -8.43 -20.15
CA ARG A 210 11.62 -9.71 -19.67
C ARG A 210 12.90 -10.04 -20.43
N SER A 211 12.91 -9.77 -21.73
CA SER A 211 14.08 -9.97 -22.61
C SER A 211 15.25 -9.07 -22.19
N ALA A 212 14.97 -7.94 -21.55
CA ALA A 212 15.96 -7.04 -20.93
C ALA A 212 16.40 -7.48 -19.52
N GLY A 213 15.90 -8.61 -19.01
CA GLY A 213 16.21 -9.14 -17.67
C GLY A 213 15.40 -8.51 -16.54
N VAL A 214 14.34 -7.75 -16.83
CA VAL A 214 13.54 -7.08 -15.79
C VAL A 214 12.61 -8.09 -15.13
N VAL A 215 12.71 -8.19 -13.79
CA VAL A 215 11.88 -9.07 -12.96
C VAL A 215 11.11 -8.26 -11.92
N GLN A 216 11.76 -7.28 -11.29
CA GLN A 216 11.18 -6.42 -10.27
C GLN A 216 11.29 -4.95 -10.68
N VAL A 217 10.17 -4.24 -10.55
CA VAL A 217 10.06 -2.82 -10.88
C VAL A 217 9.62 -2.01 -9.66
N LEU A 218 10.23 -0.86 -9.46
CA LEU A 218 9.72 0.17 -8.56
C LEU A 218 9.02 1.25 -9.40
N ASP A 219 7.70 1.40 -9.23
CA ASP A 219 6.90 2.37 -9.98
C ASP A 219 6.62 3.60 -9.12
N VAL A 220 7.38 4.67 -9.38
CA VAL A 220 7.39 5.91 -8.62
C VAL A 220 6.29 6.83 -9.15
N GLY A 221 5.41 7.30 -8.27
CA GLY A 221 4.28 8.15 -8.65
C GLY A 221 3.32 7.41 -9.59
N CYS A 222 3.00 6.16 -9.23
CA CYS A 222 2.32 5.19 -10.09
C CYS A 222 0.88 5.56 -10.51
N GLY A 223 0.29 6.59 -9.91
CA GLY A 223 -1.12 6.91 -10.12
C GLY A 223 -2.03 5.79 -9.64
N VAL A 224 -2.94 5.35 -10.51
CA VAL A 224 -3.82 4.19 -10.25
C VAL A 224 -3.13 2.85 -10.52
N ALA A 225 -1.79 2.83 -10.69
CA ALA A 225 -0.96 1.65 -10.98
C ALA A 225 -1.30 0.91 -12.30
N SER A 226 -1.71 1.65 -13.34
CA SER A 226 -1.98 1.08 -14.67
C SER A 226 -0.76 0.40 -15.28
N PHE A 227 0.45 0.96 -15.09
CA PHE A 227 1.68 0.36 -15.59
C PHE A 227 1.92 -1.01 -14.92
N SER A 228 1.90 -1.07 -13.59
CA SER A 228 2.02 -2.33 -12.84
C SER A 228 0.97 -3.37 -13.23
N ALA A 229 -0.30 -2.96 -13.40
CA ALA A 229 -1.38 -3.89 -13.76
C ALA A 229 -1.15 -4.62 -15.08
N TYR A 230 -0.46 -3.98 -16.03
CA TYR A 230 -0.16 -4.53 -17.36
C TYR A 230 1.22 -5.22 -17.43
N LEU A 231 2.03 -5.13 -16.37
CA LEU A 231 3.24 -5.93 -16.19
C LEU A 231 2.95 -7.33 -15.61
N LEU A 232 1.83 -7.51 -14.89
CA LEU A 232 1.44 -8.80 -14.30
C LEU A 232 1.37 -9.96 -15.32
N PRO A 233 0.78 -9.80 -16.52
CA PRO A 233 0.79 -10.88 -17.52
C PRO A 233 2.18 -11.22 -18.06
N LEU A 234 3.16 -10.33 -17.89
CA LEU A 234 4.56 -10.55 -18.21
C LEU A 234 5.34 -11.13 -17.02
N ASP A 235 4.67 -11.50 -15.94
CA ASP A 235 5.30 -12.09 -14.75
C ASP A 235 6.37 -11.17 -14.11
N ILE A 236 6.20 -9.85 -14.29
CA ILE A 236 7.06 -8.81 -13.72
C ILE A 236 6.37 -8.25 -12.48
N HIS A 237 7.00 -8.43 -11.32
CA HIS A 237 6.49 -7.90 -10.06
C HIS A 237 6.80 -6.42 -9.94
N THR A 238 5.84 -5.65 -9.42
CA THR A 238 6.00 -4.21 -9.25
C THR A 238 5.64 -3.80 -7.84
N MET A 239 6.46 -2.93 -7.25
CA MET A 239 6.09 -2.15 -6.08
C MET A 239 5.70 -0.75 -6.54
N SER A 240 4.41 -0.45 -6.53
CA SER A 240 3.86 0.85 -6.89
C SER A 240 3.75 1.77 -5.67
N PHE A 241 4.17 3.03 -5.76
CA PHE A 241 3.88 3.97 -4.68
C PHE A 241 3.62 5.39 -5.17
N ALA A 242 2.86 6.13 -4.37
CA ALA A 242 2.61 7.55 -4.54
C ALA A 242 2.27 8.15 -3.16
N PRO A 243 2.52 9.45 -2.96
CA PRO A 243 2.11 10.12 -1.73
C PRO A 243 0.57 10.18 -1.65
N LYS A 244 0.05 10.36 -0.43
CA LYS A 244 -1.33 10.81 -0.25
C LYS A 244 -1.38 12.31 -0.58
N ASP A 245 -1.64 12.63 -1.85
CA ASP A 245 -1.74 14.01 -2.33
C ASP A 245 -3.20 14.49 -2.46
N GLY A 246 -3.38 15.77 -2.76
CA GLY A 246 -4.70 16.38 -2.92
C GLY A 246 -5.51 15.90 -4.14
N HIS A 247 -5.02 14.90 -4.91
CA HIS A 247 -5.81 14.22 -5.94
C HIS A 247 -6.43 12.91 -5.42
N GLU A 248 -6.44 12.73 -4.09
CA GLU A 248 -7.07 11.70 -3.24
C GLU A 248 -7.38 10.34 -3.92
N ASN A 249 -6.86 9.25 -3.33
CA ASN A 249 -7.27 7.84 -3.57
C ASN A 249 -6.66 7.10 -4.77
N GLN A 250 -5.59 7.62 -5.38
CA GLN A 250 -4.87 6.90 -6.45
C GLN A 250 -4.38 5.51 -6.01
N ILE A 251 -3.74 5.44 -4.83
CA ILE A 251 -3.26 4.18 -4.24
C ILE A 251 -4.43 3.30 -3.78
N GLN A 252 -5.50 3.88 -3.27
CA GLN A 252 -6.71 3.12 -2.90
C GLN A 252 -7.32 2.43 -4.13
N PHE A 253 -7.38 3.11 -5.29
CA PHE A 253 -7.80 2.48 -6.54
C PHE A 253 -6.88 1.31 -6.92
N ALA A 254 -5.56 1.47 -6.83
CA ALA A 254 -4.63 0.39 -7.13
C ALA A 254 -4.87 -0.84 -6.23
N LEU A 255 -5.02 -0.62 -4.92
CA LEU A 255 -5.29 -1.67 -3.94
C LEU A 255 -6.66 -2.32 -4.17
N GLU A 256 -7.70 -1.54 -4.49
CA GLU A 256 -9.04 -2.05 -4.78
C GLU A 256 -9.10 -2.89 -6.05
N ARG A 257 -8.26 -2.55 -7.04
CA ARG A 257 -8.08 -3.34 -8.27
C ARG A 257 -7.28 -4.62 -8.07
N GLY A 258 -6.68 -4.81 -6.90
CA GLY A 258 -5.81 -5.94 -6.59
C GLY A 258 -4.39 -5.80 -7.14
N ILE A 259 -3.87 -4.58 -7.19
CA ILE A 259 -2.50 -4.26 -7.65
C ILE A 259 -1.66 -3.84 -6.44
N GLY A 260 -0.45 -4.41 -6.32
CA GLY A 260 0.45 -4.14 -5.20
C GLY A 260 0.90 -2.69 -5.17
N ALA A 261 0.50 -1.95 -4.13
CA ALA A 261 0.82 -0.55 -3.97
C ALA A 261 0.94 -0.15 -2.50
N MET A 262 1.62 0.96 -2.21
CA MET A 262 1.66 1.56 -0.87
C MET A 262 1.70 3.09 -0.93
N ILE A 263 1.32 3.74 0.17
CA ILE A 263 1.51 5.18 0.31
C ILE A 263 2.96 5.42 0.70
N SER A 264 3.68 6.19 -0.10
CA SER A 264 5.09 6.54 0.17
C SER A 264 5.51 7.74 -0.66
N VAL A 265 6.65 8.34 -0.34
CA VAL A 265 7.22 9.48 -1.05
C VAL A 265 8.75 9.40 -1.04
N LEU A 266 9.36 9.98 -2.07
CA LEU A 266 10.79 10.29 -2.09
C LEU A 266 10.97 11.73 -1.59
N ALA A 267 11.44 11.90 -0.34
CA ALA A 267 11.52 13.21 0.32
C ALA A 267 12.85 13.39 1.09
N THR A 268 12.86 13.07 2.39
CA THR A 268 14.02 13.23 3.28
C THR A 268 14.56 11.90 3.81
N LYS A 269 13.75 10.85 3.79
CA LYS A 269 14.12 9.48 4.19
C LYS A 269 14.37 8.56 3.00
N GLN A 270 15.24 7.56 3.20
CA GLN A 270 15.41 6.45 2.27
C GLN A 270 14.12 5.63 2.19
N LEU A 271 13.86 5.07 1.01
CA LEU A 271 12.78 4.11 0.84
C LEU A 271 13.10 2.82 1.61
N PRO A 272 12.07 2.16 2.20
CA PRO A 272 12.23 1.02 3.10
C PRO A 272 12.50 -0.29 2.35
N TYR A 273 13.44 -0.25 1.40
CA TYR A 273 13.89 -1.36 0.59
C TYR A 273 15.41 -1.48 0.71
N PRO A 274 15.98 -2.69 0.61
CA PRO A 274 17.42 -2.87 0.65
C PRO A 274 18.07 -2.30 -0.61
N GLY A 275 19.39 -2.10 -0.57
CA GLY A 275 20.13 -1.77 -1.79
C GLY A 275 20.06 -2.92 -2.80
N ASN A 276 20.21 -2.62 -4.09
CA ASN A 276 20.16 -3.60 -5.18
C ASN A 276 18.87 -4.43 -5.18
N SER A 277 17.71 -3.79 -5.01
CA SER A 277 16.40 -4.46 -4.96
C SER A 277 15.79 -4.69 -6.34
N PHE A 278 15.88 -3.69 -7.23
CA PHE A 278 15.08 -3.63 -8.46
C PHE A 278 15.96 -3.68 -9.72
N GLU A 279 15.48 -4.35 -10.77
CA GLU A 279 16.08 -4.25 -12.11
C GLU A 279 15.61 -3.00 -12.86
N MET A 280 14.50 -2.39 -12.45
CA MET A 280 14.01 -1.15 -13.06
C MET A 280 13.35 -0.23 -12.05
N VAL A 281 13.64 1.07 -12.16
CA VAL A 281 12.88 2.13 -11.51
C VAL A 281 12.20 2.95 -12.60
N HIS A 282 10.87 3.02 -12.52
CA HIS A 282 10.03 3.68 -13.50
C HIS A 282 9.42 4.95 -12.90
N CYS A 283 9.50 6.07 -13.62
CA CYS A 283 8.80 7.31 -13.32
C CYS A 283 8.13 7.84 -14.59
N SER A 284 6.80 8.03 -14.53
CA SER A 284 6.03 8.65 -15.61
C SER A 284 5.16 9.78 -15.08
N ARG A 285 5.53 11.04 -15.35
CA ARG A 285 4.96 12.23 -14.66
C ARG A 285 4.92 12.06 -13.14
N CYS A 286 5.92 11.44 -12.52
CA CYS A 286 5.91 11.14 -11.10
C CYS A 286 6.01 12.36 -10.16
N ARG A 287 6.17 13.58 -10.71
CA ARG A 287 6.32 14.85 -9.96
C ARG A 287 7.49 14.83 -8.96
N VAL A 288 8.55 14.11 -9.30
CA VAL A 288 9.81 14.11 -8.53
C VAL A 288 10.83 14.97 -9.26
N ASP A 289 11.40 15.93 -8.54
CA ASP A 289 12.46 16.81 -9.04
C ASP A 289 13.84 16.15 -8.85
N TRP A 290 14.12 15.17 -9.70
CA TRP A 290 15.34 14.34 -9.66
C TRP A 290 16.67 15.11 -9.72
N HIS A 291 16.66 16.34 -10.20
CA HIS A 291 17.84 17.18 -10.41
C HIS A 291 18.18 18.08 -9.23
N GLU A 292 17.22 18.28 -8.31
CA GLU A 292 17.38 19.17 -7.17
C GLU A 292 18.22 18.53 -6.06
N ASN A 293 18.74 19.37 -5.16
CA ASN A 293 19.54 18.93 -4.01
C ASN A 293 20.69 18.00 -4.40
N ASP A 294 21.45 18.39 -5.42
CA ASP A 294 22.59 17.62 -5.95
C ASP A 294 22.19 16.19 -6.40
N GLY A 295 20.94 15.99 -6.81
CA GLY A 295 20.44 14.70 -7.26
C GLY A 295 20.37 13.65 -6.16
N ILE A 296 20.18 14.04 -4.89
CA ILE A 296 20.08 13.12 -3.76
C ILE A 296 19.01 12.01 -3.97
N LEU A 297 17.91 12.32 -4.66
CA LEU A 297 16.88 11.33 -4.99
C LEU A 297 17.33 10.34 -6.07
N LEU A 298 18.17 10.77 -7.03
CA LEU A 298 18.80 9.86 -7.99
C LEU A 298 19.82 8.94 -7.32
N LYS A 299 20.52 9.42 -6.28
CA LYS A 299 21.44 8.61 -5.48
C LYS A 299 20.70 7.54 -4.67
N GLU A 300 19.49 7.84 -4.19
CA GLU A 300 18.62 6.82 -3.60
C GLU A 300 18.16 5.79 -4.64
N VAL A 301 17.79 6.21 -5.84
CA VAL A 301 17.51 5.28 -6.95
C VAL A 301 18.74 4.45 -7.29
N ASP A 302 19.95 5.02 -7.24
CA ASP A 302 21.19 4.28 -7.42
C ASP A 302 21.37 3.18 -6.38
N ARG A 303 21.11 3.48 -5.10
CA ARG A 303 21.15 2.49 -4.03
C ARG A 303 20.19 1.34 -4.32
N LEU A 304 18.98 1.63 -4.80
CA LEU A 304 17.92 0.65 -5.02
C LEU A 304 18.07 -0.17 -6.30
N LEU A 305 18.68 0.39 -7.35
CA LEU A 305 18.91 -0.31 -8.61
C LEU A 305 20.02 -1.35 -8.49
N ARG A 306 19.74 -2.55 -8.99
CA ARG A 306 20.77 -3.57 -9.21
C ARG A 306 21.78 -3.10 -10.28
N PRO A 307 23.02 -3.60 -10.27
CA PRO A 307 23.93 -3.47 -11.40
C PRO A 307 23.26 -3.89 -12.71
N ASN A 308 23.51 -3.16 -13.80
CA ASN A 308 22.82 -3.27 -15.09
C ASN A 308 21.30 -2.97 -15.05
N GLY A 309 20.78 -2.43 -13.95
CA GLY A 309 19.40 -2.00 -13.84
C GLY A 309 19.10 -0.70 -14.59
N TYR A 310 17.81 -0.46 -14.85
CA TYR A 310 17.34 0.62 -15.70
C TYR A 310 16.58 1.70 -14.93
N PHE A 311 16.91 2.96 -15.19
CA PHE A 311 16.08 4.09 -14.78
C PHE A 311 15.29 4.61 -15.98
N VAL A 312 13.96 4.51 -15.92
CA VAL A 312 13.04 4.95 -16.98
C VAL A 312 12.37 6.24 -16.55
N TYR A 313 12.62 7.32 -17.29
CA TYR A 313 12.06 8.64 -17.03
C TYR A 313 11.22 9.13 -18.21
N SER A 314 9.91 9.16 -17.99
CA SER A 314 8.93 9.73 -18.92
C SER A 314 8.38 11.02 -18.34
N ALA A 315 8.89 12.18 -18.77
CA ALA A 315 8.51 13.50 -18.24
C ALA A 315 8.92 14.65 -19.18
N PRO A 316 8.36 15.87 -19.01
CA PRO A 316 8.65 17.01 -19.89
C PRO A 316 10.14 17.30 -20.11
N PRO A 317 11.04 17.27 -19.12
CA PRO A 317 12.47 17.49 -19.36
C PRO A 317 13.07 16.55 -20.41
N ALA A 318 12.51 15.35 -20.60
CA ALA A 318 13.02 14.41 -21.59
C ALA A 318 12.71 14.80 -23.04
N TYR A 319 11.75 15.70 -23.33
CA TYR A 319 11.34 15.95 -24.72
C TYR A 319 10.92 17.39 -25.03
N ARG A 320 10.60 18.20 -24.02
CA ARG A 320 10.21 19.59 -24.21
C ARG A 320 11.43 20.50 -24.32
N LYS A 321 11.32 21.50 -25.19
CA LYS A 321 12.36 22.50 -25.46
C LYS A 321 11.99 23.91 -24.96
N ASP A 322 10.81 24.06 -24.36
CA ASP A 322 10.31 25.31 -23.78
C ASP A 322 10.61 25.40 -22.29
N LYS A 323 10.42 26.59 -21.71
CA LYS A 323 10.61 26.87 -20.28
C LYS A 323 12.03 26.50 -19.80
N ASP A 324 12.12 26.01 -18.58
CA ASP A 324 13.30 25.54 -17.87
C ASP A 324 13.63 24.06 -18.16
N PHE A 325 12.81 23.33 -18.92
CA PHE A 325 13.04 21.91 -19.23
C PHE A 325 14.42 21.58 -19.82
N PRO A 326 14.99 22.40 -20.73
CA PRO A 326 16.36 22.16 -21.21
C PRO A 326 17.41 22.24 -20.09
N ILE A 327 17.27 23.17 -19.15
CA ILE A 327 18.19 23.36 -18.02
C ILE A 327 18.06 22.18 -17.05
N ILE A 328 16.83 21.76 -16.75
CA ILE A 328 16.56 20.59 -15.92
C ILE A 328 17.19 19.34 -16.55
N TRP A 329 17.01 19.16 -17.86
CA TRP A 329 17.60 18.04 -18.60
C TRP A 329 19.13 18.04 -18.53
N GLU A 330 19.77 19.19 -18.71
CA GLU A 330 21.23 19.33 -18.59
C GLU A 330 21.73 18.95 -17.19
N LYS A 331 21.08 19.45 -16.13
CA LYS A 331 21.39 19.05 -14.75
C LYS A 331 21.28 17.54 -14.55
N LEU A 332 20.21 16.91 -15.05
CA LEU A 332 20.03 15.45 -14.98
C LEU A 332 21.16 14.69 -15.68
N ILE A 333 21.56 15.13 -16.89
CA ILE A 333 22.66 14.51 -17.63
C ILE A 333 23.97 14.66 -16.86
N ASN A 334 24.26 15.83 -16.30
CA ASN A 334 25.48 16.07 -15.53
C ASN A 334 25.54 15.16 -14.29
N ILE A 335 24.47 15.10 -13.50
CA ILE A 335 24.39 14.25 -12.30
C ILE A 335 24.51 12.77 -12.66
N THR A 336 23.72 12.30 -13.63
CA THR A 336 23.75 10.88 -14.02
C THR A 336 25.10 10.47 -14.61
N SER A 337 25.75 11.37 -15.35
CA SER A 337 27.09 11.14 -15.90
C SER A 337 28.17 11.13 -14.80
N ALA A 338 28.05 12.00 -13.78
CA ALA A 338 28.92 11.96 -12.59
C ALA A 338 28.79 10.63 -11.82
N MET A 339 27.59 10.04 -11.77
CA MET A 339 27.33 8.70 -11.22
C MET A 339 27.66 7.55 -12.21
N CYS A 340 28.19 7.87 -13.38
CA CYS A 340 28.54 6.95 -14.46
C CYS A 340 27.38 6.19 -15.12
N TRP A 341 26.13 6.62 -14.91
CA TRP A 341 25.00 6.04 -15.63
C TRP A 341 25.09 6.37 -17.12
N LYS A 342 24.74 5.41 -17.97
CA LYS A 342 24.76 5.58 -19.43
C LYS A 342 23.34 5.80 -19.94
N LEU A 343 23.10 6.91 -20.64
CA LEU A 343 21.85 7.12 -21.37
C LEU A 343 21.84 6.21 -22.61
N ILE A 344 20.99 5.18 -22.62
CA ILE A 344 20.94 4.18 -23.70
C ILE A 344 19.85 4.48 -24.72
N ALA A 345 18.79 5.18 -24.32
CA ALA A 345 17.70 5.51 -25.22
C ALA A 345 17.06 6.84 -24.82
N LYS A 346 16.65 7.61 -25.83
CA LYS A 346 15.80 8.78 -25.70
C LYS A 346 14.87 8.83 -26.90
N HIS A 347 13.60 8.48 -26.70
CA HIS A 347 12.64 8.35 -27.79
C HIS A 347 11.26 8.85 -27.36
N VAL A 348 10.62 9.63 -28.23
CA VAL A 348 9.36 10.33 -27.97
C VAL A 348 9.43 11.19 -26.71
N GLN A 349 8.94 10.69 -25.58
CA GLN A 349 8.82 11.40 -24.31
C GLN A 349 9.53 10.70 -23.16
N THR A 350 10.33 9.68 -23.49
CA THR A 350 10.95 8.77 -22.54
C THR A 350 12.46 8.73 -22.75
N ALA A 351 13.20 8.73 -21.65
CA ALA A 351 14.62 8.47 -21.60
C ALA A 351 14.90 7.26 -20.68
N ILE A 352 15.91 6.46 -21.05
CA ILE A 352 16.32 5.28 -20.29
C ILE A 352 17.82 5.35 -20.04
N TRP A 353 18.21 5.26 -18.78
CA TRP A 353 19.58 5.08 -18.35
C TRP A 353 19.80 3.65 -17.88
N ILE A 354 21.02 3.15 -18.02
CA ILE A 354 21.49 1.93 -17.39
C ILE A 354 22.56 2.28 -16.34
N LYS A 355 22.42 1.70 -15.15
CA LYS A 355 23.44 1.72 -14.09
C LYS A 355 24.50 0.67 -14.46
N PRO A 356 25.76 1.06 -14.78
CA PRO A 356 26.77 0.09 -15.16
C PRO A 356 27.13 -0.83 -13.98
N GLU A 357 27.50 -2.07 -14.29
CA GLU A 357 28.11 -2.99 -13.34
C GLU A 357 29.59 -2.70 -13.08
N ASP A 358 30.30 -2.15 -14.07
CA ASP A 358 31.69 -1.74 -13.92
C ASP A 358 31.80 -0.44 -13.09
N GLU A 359 32.45 -0.56 -11.93
CA GLU A 359 32.68 0.52 -10.97
C GLU A 359 33.91 1.39 -11.31
N SER A 360 34.70 1.04 -12.35
CA SER A 360 35.95 1.76 -12.70
C SER A 360 35.75 3.27 -12.93
N CYS A 361 34.65 3.63 -13.59
CA CYS A 361 34.27 5.02 -13.82
C CYS A 361 33.92 5.74 -12.51
N ARG A 362 33.21 5.05 -11.59
CA ARG A 362 32.80 5.63 -10.31
C ARG A 362 34.00 5.85 -9.40
N GLN A 363 34.91 4.89 -9.35
CA GLN A 363 36.18 5.03 -8.63
C GLN A 363 36.97 6.24 -9.16
N LYS A 364 37.12 6.36 -10.49
CA LYS A 364 37.79 7.51 -11.09
C LYS A 364 37.12 8.85 -10.74
N ASN A 365 35.79 8.92 -10.82
CA ASN A 365 35.05 10.14 -10.49
C ASN A 365 35.14 10.47 -8.99
N ALA A 366 35.23 9.45 -8.12
CA ALA A 366 35.48 9.64 -6.70
C ALA A 366 36.88 10.20 -6.44
N ASP A 367 37.91 9.64 -7.07
CA ASP A 367 39.31 10.10 -6.95
C ASP A 367 39.48 11.56 -7.44
N MET A 368 38.66 11.98 -8.41
CA MET A 368 38.61 13.36 -8.92
C MET A 368 37.75 14.31 -8.08
N GLY A 369 37.08 13.84 -7.02
CA GLY A 369 36.17 14.64 -6.21
C GLY A 369 34.86 15.05 -6.91
N ILE A 370 34.52 14.39 -8.02
CA ILE A 370 33.27 14.61 -8.77
C ILE A 370 32.09 13.86 -8.12
N LEU A 371 32.37 12.71 -7.51
CA LEU A 371 31.38 11.82 -6.92
C LEU A 371 31.71 11.53 -5.45
N ASN A 372 30.77 11.80 -4.54
CA ASN A 372 30.92 11.46 -3.12
C ASN A 372 30.62 9.98 -2.89
N ILE A 373 31.50 9.27 -2.18
CA ILE A 373 31.31 7.87 -1.77
C ILE A 373 30.84 7.80 -0.32
N CYS A 374 29.87 6.94 -0.04
CA CYS A 374 29.35 6.75 1.31
C CYS A 374 30.32 5.99 2.20
N ASP A 375 30.29 6.27 3.50
CA ASP A 375 31.10 5.54 4.47
C ASP A 375 30.59 4.09 4.64
N PRO A 376 31.48 3.10 4.83
CA PRO A 376 31.08 1.68 4.94
C PRO A 376 30.13 1.37 6.10
N GLY A 377 30.08 2.23 7.12
CA GLY A 377 29.26 2.06 8.33
C GLY A 377 27.81 2.48 8.18
N ASP A 378 27.43 3.18 7.12
CA ASP A 378 26.08 3.71 6.92
C ASP A 378 25.10 2.62 6.47
N THR A 379 24.86 1.59 7.27
CA THR A 379 23.90 0.51 6.97
C THR A 379 22.58 0.71 7.71
N SER A 380 21.97 1.88 7.56
CA SER A 380 20.71 2.18 8.25
C SER A 380 19.52 1.43 7.61
N SER A 381 18.67 0.83 8.45
CA SER A 381 17.70 -0.22 8.08
C SER A 381 16.22 0.20 8.15
N TRP A 382 15.86 1.32 8.79
CA TRP A 382 14.47 1.82 8.85
C TRP A 382 14.44 3.32 9.15
N GLN A 383 13.62 4.08 8.41
CA GLN A 383 13.52 5.55 8.50
C GLN A 383 14.85 6.32 8.43
N ALA A 384 15.86 5.73 7.79
CA ALA A 384 17.16 6.34 7.57
C ALA A 384 17.04 7.65 6.79
N PRO A 385 17.81 8.70 7.12
CA PRO A 385 17.89 9.87 6.26
C PRO A 385 18.50 9.50 4.90
N LEU A 386 18.10 10.23 3.86
CA LEU A 386 18.75 10.12 2.56
C LEU A 386 20.22 10.48 2.65
N MET A 387 21.04 9.75 1.90
CA MET A 387 22.49 9.98 1.82
C MET A 387 22.82 10.67 0.50
N ASN A 388 23.57 11.77 0.56
CA ASN A 388 24.03 12.48 -0.63
C ASN A 388 25.37 11.93 -1.17
N CYS A 389 25.46 10.61 -1.28
CA CYS A 389 26.64 9.87 -1.74
C CYS A 389 26.22 8.58 -2.46
N VAL A 390 27.16 7.96 -3.19
CA VAL A 390 26.98 6.68 -3.87
C VAL A 390 27.81 5.60 -3.18
N ARG A 391 27.32 4.35 -3.17
CA ARG A 391 28.09 3.22 -2.67
C ARG A 391 28.84 2.56 -3.82
N LEU A 392 30.13 2.33 -3.61
CA LEU A 392 30.93 1.50 -4.50
C LEU A 392 30.71 0.02 -4.17
N ASN A 393 30.45 -0.79 -5.18
CA ASN A 393 30.50 -2.24 -5.05
C ASN A 393 31.95 -2.73 -5.19
N THR A 394 32.80 -2.42 -4.20
CA THR A 394 34.24 -2.73 -4.25
C THR A 394 34.56 -4.22 -4.18
N ASP A 395 33.61 -5.05 -3.74
CA ASP A 395 33.76 -6.49 -3.67
C ASP A 395 32.90 -7.16 -4.75
N GLN A 396 33.50 -7.42 -5.92
CA GLN A 396 32.83 -8.14 -7.02
C GLN A 396 32.32 -9.52 -6.59
N SER A 397 32.89 -10.14 -5.54
CA SER A 397 32.39 -11.41 -4.99
C SER A 397 31.02 -11.27 -4.29
N LYS A 398 30.58 -10.04 -4.00
CA LYS A 398 29.24 -9.72 -3.47
C LYS A 398 28.19 -9.48 -4.56
N ILE A 399 28.58 -9.33 -5.83
CA ILE A 399 27.64 -9.15 -6.95
C ILE A 399 27.12 -10.53 -7.35
N GLN A 400 26.02 -10.95 -6.73
CA GLN A 400 25.38 -12.21 -7.06
C GLN A 400 24.51 -12.06 -8.31
N LYS A 401 24.82 -12.85 -9.34
CA LYS A 401 23.93 -12.99 -10.49
C LYS A 401 22.73 -13.83 -10.10
N LEU A 402 21.55 -13.23 -10.10
CA LEU A 402 20.30 -13.93 -9.81
C LEU A 402 19.78 -14.66 -11.06
N PRO A 403 19.17 -15.84 -10.89
CA PRO A 403 18.58 -16.59 -12.00
C PRO A 403 17.30 -15.93 -12.53
N SER A 404 16.63 -16.60 -13.46
CA SER A 404 15.32 -16.17 -13.97
C SER A 404 14.25 -16.24 -12.87
N ARG A 405 13.15 -15.48 -13.02
CA ARG A 405 12.11 -15.37 -11.97
C ARG A 405 11.61 -16.73 -11.42
N PRO A 406 11.24 -17.73 -12.24
CA PRO A 406 10.75 -19.01 -11.72
C PRO A 406 11.76 -19.72 -10.80
N GLU A 407 13.05 -19.56 -11.08
CA GLU A 407 14.15 -20.18 -10.33
C GLU A 407 14.53 -19.37 -9.09
N ARG A 408 14.37 -18.03 -9.12
CA ARG A 408 14.72 -17.14 -8.00
C ARG A 408 14.04 -17.53 -6.70
N LEU A 409 12.80 -18.00 -6.77
CA LEU A 409 12.04 -18.37 -5.58
C LEU A 409 12.71 -19.46 -4.75
N LEU A 410 13.46 -20.38 -5.35
CA LEU A 410 14.13 -21.49 -4.66
C LEU A 410 15.65 -21.32 -4.63
N PHE A 411 16.15 -20.20 -5.14
CA PHE A 411 17.56 -19.92 -5.22
C PHE A 411 18.12 -19.56 -3.83
N TYR A 412 19.13 -20.31 -3.40
CA TYR A 412 19.85 -20.02 -2.17
C TYR A 412 20.84 -18.86 -2.42
N SER A 413 20.47 -17.65 -2.02
CA SER A 413 21.25 -16.43 -2.25
C SER A 413 22.35 -16.21 -1.22
N ARG A 414 23.36 -15.41 -1.57
CA ARG A 414 24.45 -15.01 -0.66
C ARG A 414 23.90 -14.22 0.55
N SER A 415 22.79 -13.51 0.37
CA SER A 415 22.08 -12.84 1.46
C SER A 415 21.70 -13.80 2.60
N LEU A 416 21.35 -15.06 2.30
CA LEU A 416 21.09 -16.09 3.32
C LEU A 416 22.37 -16.49 4.06
N GLU A 417 23.48 -16.67 3.35
CA GLU A 417 24.78 -17.01 3.95
C GLU A 417 25.27 -15.89 4.88
N ILE A 418 25.09 -14.63 4.50
CA ILE A 418 25.48 -13.45 5.31
C ILE A 418 24.75 -13.41 6.64
N ILE A 419 23.47 -13.83 6.68
CA ILE A 419 22.67 -13.90 7.91
C ILE A 419 22.79 -15.26 8.61
N GLY A 420 23.70 -16.13 8.17
CA GLY A 420 24.01 -17.42 8.82
C GLY A 420 22.95 -18.51 8.62
N VAL A 421 22.10 -18.41 7.61
CA VAL A 421 21.13 -19.47 7.26
C VAL A 421 21.80 -20.49 6.36
N THR A 422 21.69 -21.78 6.66
CA THR A 422 22.25 -22.85 5.82
C THR A 422 21.31 -23.25 4.67
N PRO A 423 21.82 -23.89 3.60
CA PRO A 423 20.97 -24.39 2.51
C PRO A 423 19.88 -25.37 3.00
N GLU A 424 20.23 -26.23 3.94
CA GLU A 424 19.31 -27.19 4.57
C GLU A 424 18.20 -26.48 5.34
N LYS A 425 18.53 -25.48 6.17
CA LYS A 425 17.54 -24.71 6.93
C LYS A 425 16.59 -23.96 5.99
N PHE A 426 17.11 -23.40 4.90
CA PHE A 426 16.31 -22.71 3.90
C PHE A 426 15.34 -23.67 3.19
N GLU A 427 15.81 -24.85 2.79
CA GLU A 427 14.96 -25.84 2.13
C GLU A 427 13.89 -26.42 3.08
N ASN A 428 14.25 -26.70 4.33
CA ASN A 428 13.29 -27.14 5.35
C ASN A 428 12.19 -26.07 5.58
N ASN A 429 12.56 -24.79 5.63
CA ASN A 429 11.59 -23.69 5.72
C ASN A 429 10.66 -23.65 4.49
N ASN A 430 11.19 -23.86 3.29
CA ASN A 430 10.38 -23.93 2.07
C ASN A 430 9.36 -25.09 2.11
N GLN A 431 9.79 -26.26 2.56
CA GLN A 431 8.93 -27.44 2.69
C GLN A 431 7.84 -27.23 3.74
N PHE A 432 8.23 -26.72 4.91
CA PHE A 432 7.32 -26.34 5.98
C PHE A 432 6.20 -25.43 5.45
N TRP A 433 6.54 -24.31 4.80
CA TRP A 433 5.53 -23.37 4.32
C TRP A 433 4.64 -23.92 3.22
N ARG A 434 5.15 -24.79 2.33
CA ARG A 434 4.32 -25.49 1.34
C ARG A 434 3.24 -26.34 2.00
N ASP A 435 3.60 -27.05 3.06
CA ASP A 435 2.64 -27.89 3.78
C ASP A 435 1.67 -27.06 4.61
N GLN A 436 2.14 -26.00 5.28
CA GLN A 436 1.25 -25.12 6.05
C GLN A 436 0.23 -24.39 5.16
N VAL A 437 0.65 -23.85 4.02
CA VAL A 437 -0.26 -23.17 3.07
C VAL A 437 -1.32 -24.14 2.54
N ARG A 438 -0.97 -25.40 2.27
CA ARG A 438 -1.94 -26.43 1.87
C ARG A 438 -3.01 -26.65 2.95
N LYS A 439 -2.60 -26.72 4.22
CA LYS A 439 -3.51 -26.87 5.37
C LYS A 439 -4.35 -25.60 5.60
N TYR A 440 -3.78 -24.41 5.43
CA TYR A 440 -4.55 -23.16 5.53
C TYR A 440 -5.68 -23.10 4.51
N TRP A 441 -5.40 -23.42 3.24
CA TRP A 441 -6.43 -23.41 2.20
C TRP A 441 -7.61 -24.34 2.51
N SER A 442 -7.38 -25.49 3.17
CA SER A 442 -8.48 -26.38 3.56
C SER A 442 -9.32 -25.80 4.70
N PHE A 443 -8.74 -24.98 5.59
CA PHE A 443 -9.46 -24.31 6.67
C PHE A 443 -10.25 -23.09 6.20
N LEU A 444 -9.71 -22.32 5.26
CA LEU A 444 -10.38 -21.13 4.73
C LEU A 444 -11.67 -21.50 3.97
N GLY A 445 -11.69 -22.64 3.28
CA GLY A 445 -12.91 -23.16 2.62
C GLY A 445 -13.45 -22.25 1.50
N VAL A 446 -12.59 -21.42 0.89
CA VAL A 446 -12.95 -20.50 -0.19
C VAL A 446 -12.17 -20.80 -1.47
N GLU A 447 -12.69 -20.33 -2.60
CA GLU A 447 -11.96 -20.37 -3.86
C GLU A 447 -10.72 -19.47 -3.79
N LYS A 448 -9.59 -19.93 -4.33
CA LYS A 448 -8.33 -19.16 -4.31
C LYS A 448 -8.45 -17.77 -4.93
N THR A 449 -9.31 -17.61 -5.95
CA THR A 449 -9.58 -16.32 -6.62
C THR A 449 -10.36 -15.31 -5.77
N SER A 450 -10.88 -15.73 -4.62
CA SER A 450 -11.53 -14.83 -3.65
C SER A 450 -10.54 -14.06 -2.77
N ILE A 451 -9.28 -14.49 -2.73
CA ILE A 451 -8.18 -13.83 -2.03
C ILE A 451 -7.21 -13.32 -3.09
N ARG A 452 -6.86 -12.03 -3.04
CA ARG A 452 -5.93 -11.41 -3.99
C ARG A 452 -4.82 -10.65 -3.29
N ASN A 453 -5.18 -9.78 -2.35
CA ASN A 453 -4.25 -8.92 -1.62
C ASN A 453 -3.87 -9.60 -0.31
N ILE A 454 -2.62 -10.04 -0.20
CA ILE A 454 -2.11 -10.69 1.01
C ILE A 454 -0.99 -9.84 1.61
N MET A 455 -0.92 -9.83 2.94
CA MET A 455 0.25 -9.33 3.65
C MET A 455 0.77 -10.39 4.60
N ASP A 456 2.05 -10.68 4.47
CA ASP A 456 2.79 -11.49 5.44
C ASP A 456 3.47 -10.54 6.40
N MET A 457 2.93 -10.44 7.61
CA MET A 457 3.29 -9.39 8.56
C MET A 457 4.67 -9.64 9.21
N ASN A 458 5.17 -10.87 9.14
CA ASN A 458 6.52 -11.25 9.53
C ASN A 458 7.05 -12.32 8.56
N ALA A 459 7.59 -11.87 7.44
CA ALA A 459 7.88 -12.73 6.29
C ALA A 459 9.11 -13.63 6.45
N ASN A 460 9.98 -13.35 7.43
CA ASN A 460 11.24 -14.08 7.64
C ASN A 460 12.01 -14.23 6.29
N TYR A 461 12.19 -15.44 5.74
CA TYR A 461 12.87 -15.67 4.45
C TYR A 461 11.94 -15.66 3.22
N GLY A 462 10.66 -15.32 3.38
CA GLY A 462 9.66 -15.31 2.31
C GLY A 462 9.09 -16.68 1.95
N GLY A 463 9.21 -17.67 2.85
CA GLY A 463 8.74 -19.04 2.61
C GLY A 463 7.23 -19.14 2.40
N PHE A 464 6.44 -18.40 3.18
CA PHE A 464 4.98 -18.31 3.01
C PHE A 464 4.60 -17.76 1.63
N ALA A 465 5.23 -16.66 1.21
CA ALA A 465 5.00 -16.09 -0.11
C ALA A 465 5.46 -17.02 -1.26
N MET A 466 6.58 -17.73 -1.09
CA MET A 466 7.01 -18.75 -2.05
C MET A 466 5.97 -19.87 -2.19
N ALA A 467 5.41 -20.34 -1.08
CA ALA A 467 4.40 -21.40 -1.10
C ALA A 467 3.09 -20.98 -1.81
N LEU A 468 2.80 -19.68 -1.85
CA LEU A 468 1.65 -19.08 -2.55
C LEU A 468 1.97 -18.61 -3.99
N SER A 469 3.19 -18.80 -4.49
CA SER A 469 3.65 -18.25 -5.77
C SER A 469 2.87 -18.72 -7.02
N THR A 470 2.17 -19.85 -6.91
CA THR A 470 1.32 -20.40 -7.98
C THR A 470 -0.14 -19.92 -7.90
N ASP A 471 -0.51 -19.24 -6.81
CA ASP A 471 -1.83 -18.67 -6.62
C ASP A 471 -1.90 -17.27 -7.25
N PRO A 472 -3.08 -16.81 -7.72
CA PRO A 472 -3.23 -15.52 -8.38
C PRO A 472 -3.23 -14.33 -7.38
N VAL A 473 -2.32 -14.34 -6.43
CA VAL A 473 -2.21 -13.39 -5.31
C VAL A 473 -1.01 -12.47 -5.49
N TRP A 474 -1.00 -11.35 -4.78
CA TRP A 474 0.21 -10.58 -4.56
C TRP A 474 0.38 -10.40 -3.05
N ILE A 475 1.65 -10.36 -2.63
CA ILE A 475 1.99 -10.47 -1.23
C ILE A 475 2.92 -9.31 -0.88
N MET A 476 2.50 -8.48 0.07
CA MET A 476 3.39 -7.56 0.76
C MET A 476 4.12 -8.32 1.87
N ASN A 477 5.41 -8.56 1.69
CA ASN A 477 6.25 -9.24 2.68
C ASN A 477 6.85 -8.22 3.65
N ILE A 478 6.44 -8.24 4.91
CA ILE A 478 6.93 -7.31 5.91
C ILE A 478 8.04 -7.96 6.74
N VAL A 479 9.15 -7.24 6.91
CA VAL A 479 10.21 -7.59 7.85
C VAL A 479 10.15 -6.59 9.00
N PRO A 480 9.74 -7.00 10.22
CA PRO A 480 9.75 -6.10 11.37
C PRO A 480 11.14 -5.50 11.59
N TYR A 481 11.26 -4.19 11.77
CA TYR A 481 12.57 -3.52 11.81
C TYR A 481 13.47 -3.95 12.99
N THR A 482 12.87 -4.54 14.03
CA THR A 482 13.54 -5.07 15.23
C THR A 482 14.06 -6.50 15.07
N THR A 483 13.80 -7.17 13.94
CA THR A 483 14.32 -8.52 13.67
C THR A 483 15.61 -8.48 12.85
N ILE A 484 16.22 -9.66 12.64
CA ILE A 484 17.32 -9.82 11.71
C ILE A 484 16.87 -9.35 10.33
N ASN A 485 17.70 -8.55 9.67
CA ASN A 485 17.40 -8.06 8.34
C ASN A 485 17.40 -9.21 7.31
N THR A 486 16.22 -9.73 7.00
CA THR A 486 15.99 -10.71 5.94
C THR A 486 15.46 -10.09 4.64
N LEU A 487 15.24 -8.77 4.59
CA LEU A 487 14.62 -8.14 3.43
C LEU A 487 15.44 -8.28 2.13
N PRO A 488 16.78 -8.26 2.13
CA PRO A 488 17.58 -8.65 0.95
C PRO A 488 17.25 -10.04 0.41
N VAL A 489 17.00 -11.02 1.30
CA VAL A 489 16.61 -12.38 0.91
C VAL A 489 15.28 -12.37 0.17
N ILE A 490 14.29 -11.61 0.65
CA ILE A 490 12.99 -11.43 -0.01
C ILE A 490 13.18 -10.94 -1.46
N TYR A 491 13.99 -9.88 -1.65
CA TYR A 491 14.23 -9.30 -2.97
C TYR A 491 15.09 -10.19 -3.89
N ASP A 492 16.03 -10.96 -3.35
CA ASP A 492 16.81 -11.92 -4.13
C ASP A 492 15.96 -13.07 -4.66
N ARG A 493 14.89 -13.44 -3.93
CA ARG A 493 13.89 -14.42 -4.37
C ARG A 493 12.90 -13.88 -5.40
N GLY A 494 12.98 -12.59 -5.75
CA GLY A 494 12.05 -11.94 -6.69
C GLY A 494 10.69 -11.58 -6.06
N LEU A 495 10.63 -11.47 -4.73
CA LEU A 495 9.45 -11.10 -3.97
C LEU A 495 9.51 -9.62 -3.56
N ILE A 496 8.34 -9.01 -3.38
CA ILE A 496 8.23 -7.61 -2.95
C ILE A 496 7.98 -7.54 -1.44
N GLY A 497 8.69 -6.64 -0.77
CA GLY A 497 8.54 -6.44 0.66
C GLY A 497 9.02 -5.08 1.16
N SER A 498 8.81 -4.83 2.45
CA SER A 498 9.21 -3.58 3.10
C SER A 498 9.53 -3.81 4.57
N TYR A 499 10.37 -2.95 5.15
CA TYR A 499 10.46 -2.86 6.60
C TYR A 499 9.24 -2.17 7.18
N HIS A 500 8.90 -2.55 8.41
CA HIS A 500 7.90 -1.83 9.17
C HIS A 500 8.10 -2.00 10.67
N ASP A 501 7.60 -1.03 11.42
CA ASP A 501 7.37 -1.15 12.86
C ASP A 501 5.87 -1.30 13.09
N TRP A 502 5.43 -2.48 13.53
CA TRP A 502 4.01 -2.75 13.82
C TRP A 502 3.47 -1.97 15.03
N CYS A 503 4.32 -1.23 15.73
CA CYS A 503 3.89 -0.22 16.70
C CYS A 503 3.56 1.14 16.08
N GLN A 504 3.65 1.25 14.75
CA GLN A 504 3.17 2.35 13.95
C GLN A 504 2.13 1.83 12.94
N PRO A 505 1.10 2.62 12.61
CA PRO A 505 0.19 2.25 11.54
C PRO A 505 0.89 2.12 10.18
N PHE A 506 0.53 1.08 9.42
CA PHE A 506 1.09 0.83 8.10
C PHE A 506 0.58 1.86 7.08
N SER A 507 1.44 2.30 6.17
CA SER A 507 1.12 3.33 5.16
C SER A 507 0.26 2.78 4.02
N THR A 508 -0.99 2.44 4.35
CA THR A 508 -2.01 1.90 3.44
C THR A 508 -3.40 2.41 3.80
N TYR A 509 -4.33 2.33 2.85
CA TYR A 509 -5.75 2.63 3.09
C TYR A 509 -6.41 1.55 3.96
N PRO A 510 -7.45 1.87 4.72
CA PRO A 510 -8.25 0.84 5.38
C PRO A 510 -8.84 -0.16 4.38
N ARG A 511 -9.06 -1.41 4.82
CA ARG A 511 -9.71 -2.48 4.03
C ARG A 511 -8.99 -2.76 2.70
N SER A 512 -7.66 -2.88 2.76
CA SER A 512 -6.80 -3.11 1.60
C SER A 512 -6.44 -4.58 1.36
N TYR A 513 -6.49 -5.43 2.39
CA TYR A 513 -6.04 -6.82 2.31
C TYR A 513 -7.19 -7.82 2.49
N ASP A 514 -7.14 -8.91 1.74
CA ASP A 514 -8.09 -10.03 1.83
C ASP A 514 -7.62 -11.08 2.85
N LEU A 515 -6.29 -11.19 3.03
CA LEU A 515 -5.66 -12.08 4.01
C LEU A 515 -4.46 -11.42 4.68
N LEU A 516 -4.40 -11.50 6.00
CA LEU A 516 -3.23 -11.13 6.80
C LEU A 516 -2.67 -12.39 7.47
N HIS A 517 -1.36 -12.58 7.38
CA HIS A 517 -0.65 -13.69 8.02
C HIS A 517 0.33 -13.15 9.06
N ALA A 518 0.19 -13.61 10.31
CA ALA A 518 1.04 -13.23 11.43
C ALA A 518 1.72 -14.48 12.00
N PHE A 519 3.05 -14.54 11.89
CA PHE A 519 3.88 -15.63 12.39
C PHE A 519 4.84 -15.12 13.46
N HIS A 520 4.61 -15.52 14.72
CA HIS A 520 5.31 -15.03 15.91
C HIS A 520 5.46 -13.51 15.96
N LEU A 521 4.41 -12.80 15.53
CA LEU A 521 4.43 -11.35 15.44
C LEU A 521 4.17 -10.72 16.80
N PHE A 522 3.16 -11.19 17.52
CA PHE A 522 2.69 -10.54 18.73
C PHE A 522 3.65 -10.80 19.90
N SER A 523 4.13 -12.05 20.06
CA SER A 523 5.16 -12.35 21.07
C SER A 523 6.45 -11.58 20.81
N HIS A 524 6.82 -11.36 19.54
CA HIS A 524 7.99 -10.56 19.18
C HIS A 524 7.88 -9.11 19.69
N TYR A 525 6.71 -8.49 19.63
CA TYR A 525 6.52 -7.12 20.16
C TYR A 525 6.23 -7.05 21.66
N GLN A 526 5.92 -8.18 22.30
CA GLN A 526 5.68 -8.24 23.74
C GLN A 526 6.97 -7.99 24.53
N GLY A 527 6.92 -7.13 25.55
CA GLY A 527 8.04 -6.90 26.47
C GLY A 527 9.21 -6.08 25.92
N HIS A 528 9.15 -5.62 24.66
CA HIS A 528 10.16 -4.72 24.08
C HIS A 528 10.06 -3.30 24.67
N VAL A 529 11.20 -2.69 24.99
CA VAL A 529 11.27 -1.29 25.44
C VAL A 529 10.80 -0.38 24.29
N GLY A 530 9.73 0.40 24.53
CA GLY A 530 9.08 1.20 23.48
C GLY A 530 8.09 0.43 22.61
N GLY A 531 7.87 -0.87 22.89
CA GLY A 531 6.87 -1.70 22.23
C GLY A 531 5.44 -1.17 22.40
N CYS A 532 4.54 -1.71 21.57
CA CYS A 532 3.11 -1.47 21.57
C CYS A 532 2.39 -2.65 22.23
N LEU A 533 1.13 -2.47 22.58
CA LEU A 533 0.33 -3.54 23.13
C LEU A 533 -0.26 -4.40 22.01
N LEU A 534 -0.64 -5.62 22.38
CA LEU A 534 -1.28 -6.58 21.48
C LEU A 534 -2.52 -5.99 20.81
N GLU A 535 -3.32 -5.21 21.54
CA GLU A 535 -4.51 -4.57 21.01
C GLU A 535 -4.21 -3.46 20.00
N ASP A 536 -3.04 -2.80 20.10
CA ASP A 536 -2.61 -1.81 19.11
C ASP A 536 -2.37 -2.50 17.76
N ILE A 537 -1.71 -3.67 17.76
CA ILE A 537 -1.49 -4.49 16.56
C ILE A 537 -2.83 -5.06 16.04
N MET A 538 -3.71 -5.55 16.92
CA MET A 538 -5.04 -6.03 16.51
C MET A 538 -5.88 -4.93 15.85
N LEU A 539 -5.80 -3.69 16.35
CA LEU A 539 -6.51 -2.56 15.76
C LEU A 539 -5.99 -2.21 14.37
N GLU A 540 -4.68 -2.26 14.17
CA GLU A 540 -4.08 -2.04 12.84
C GLU A 540 -4.46 -3.15 11.86
N ILE A 541 -4.45 -4.42 12.30
CA ILE A 541 -4.95 -5.57 11.53
C ILE A 541 -6.41 -5.32 11.13
N ASP A 542 -7.27 -4.89 12.07
CA ASP A 542 -8.68 -4.59 11.80
C ASP A 542 -8.83 -3.50 10.75
N ARG A 543 -8.06 -2.42 10.87
CA ARG A 543 -8.11 -1.28 9.94
C ARG A 543 -7.82 -1.72 8.51
N ILE A 544 -6.77 -2.54 8.30
CA ILE A 544 -6.29 -2.87 6.96
C ILE A 544 -6.92 -4.11 6.33
N ILE A 545 -7.50 -5.03 7.12
CA ILE A 545 -8.24 -6.19 6.61
C ILE A 545 -9.63 -5.78 6.09
N ARG A 546 -10.03 -6.36 4.96
CA ARG A 546 -11.37 -6.16 4.38
C ARG A 546 -12.46 -6.83 5.22
N PRO A 547 -13.71 -6.34 5.18
CA PRO A 547 -14.84 -7.11 5.65
C PRO A 547 -14.86 -8.51 5.00
N GLN A 548 -15.09 -9.55 5.80
CA GLN A 548 -15.00 -10.97 5.42
C GLN A 548 -13.59 -11.49 5.09
N GLY A 549 -12.55 -10.66 5.22
CA GLY A 549 -11.16 -11.05 5.06
C GLY A 549 -10.69 -11.96 6.21
N PHE A 550 -9.61 -12.70 5.93
CA PHE A 550 -9.07 -13.72 6.82
C PHE A 550 -7.80 -13.24 7.52
N ILE A 551 -7.62 -13.67 8.76
CA ILE A 551 -6.41 -13.40 9.55
C ILE A 551 -5.91 -14.74 10.06
N ILE A 552 -4.68 -15.11 9.72
CA ILE A 552 -4.05 -16.36 10.16
C ILE A 552 -2.98 -15.99 11.18
N ILE A 553 -3.09 -16.52 12.40
CA ILE A 553 -2.19 -16.17 13.50
C ILE A 553 -1.57 -17.43 14.07
N ARG A 554 -0.24 -17.48 14.04
CA ARG A 554 0.60 -18.46 14.74
C ARG A 554 1.48 -17.72 15.71
N ASP A 555 1.34 -18.02 16.99
CA ASP A 555 2.05 -17.30 18.05
C ASP A 555 2.11 -18.17 19.31
N GLU A 556 2.67 -17.64 20.40
CA GLU A 556 2.70 -18.34 21.69
C GLU A 556 1.29 -18.59 22.25
N ASN A 557 1.07 -19.73 22.93
CA ASN A 557 -0.25 -20.12 23.43
C ASN A 557 -0.91 -19.06 24.34
N THR A 558 -0.13 -18.37 25.17
CA THR A 558 -0.60 -17.26 26.04
C THR A 558 -1.14 -16.10 25.21
N THR A 559 -0.43 -15.76 24.14
CA THR A 559 -0.81 -14.73 23.16
C THR A 559 -2.07 -15.14 22.40
N LEU A 560 -2.12 -16.38 21.89
CA LEU A 560 -3.28 -16.90 21.17
C LEU A 560 -4.54 -16.93 22.05
N SER A 561 -4.41 -17.34 23.32
CA SER A 561 -5.53 -17.29 24.28
C SER A 561 -6.08 -15.88 24.42
N ARG A 562 -5.21 -14.89 24.63
CA ARG A 562 -5.63 -13.48 24.76
C ARG A 562 -6.26 -12.94 23.48
N ILE A 563 -5.74 -13.30 22.31
CA ILE A 563 -6.34 -12.92 21.02
C ILE A 563 -7.71 -13.56 20.87
N SER A 564 -7.87 -14.83 21.21
CA SER A 564 -9.15 -15.53 21.15
C SER A 564 -10.22 -14.86 22.02
N ASP A 565 -9.84 -14.35 23.20
CA ASP A 565 -10.74 -13.64 24.10
C ASP A 565 -11.14 -12.25 23.57
N LEU A 566 -10.21 -11.56 22.89
CA LEU A 566 -10.41 -10.20 22.39
C LEU A 566 -11.04 -10.14 21.00
N ALA A 567 -10.75 -11.08 20.12
CA ALA A 567 -11.16 -11.06 18.71
C ALA A 567 -12.68 -10.86 18.51
N PRO A 568 -13.58 -11.48 19.31
CA PRO A 568 -15.01 -11.20 19.21
C PRO A 568 -15.37 -9.73 19.52
N LYS A 569 -14.65 -9.07 20.43
CA LYS A 569 -14.82 -7.63 20.75
C LYS A 569 -14.39 -6.72 19.59
N PHE A 570 -13.52 -7.20 18.70
CA PHE A 570 -13.13 -6.57 17.43
C PHE A 570 -14.04 -6.98 16.26
N LEU A 571 -15.14 -7.69 16.52
CA LEU A 571 -16.06 -8.21 15.49
C LEU A 571 -15.40 -9.24 14.56
N TRP A 572 -14.54 -10.10 15.10
CA TRP A 572 -13.95 -11.22 14.36
C TRP A 572 -14.53 -12.55 14.85
N ASP A 573 -14.83 -13.44 13.90
CA ASP A 573 -15.06 -14.86 14.20
C ASP A 573 -13.71 -15.57 14.31
N VAL A 574 -13.58 -16.55 15.20
CA VAL A 574 -12.31 -17.27 15.45
C VAL A 574 -12.54 -18.78 15.39
N THR A 575 -11.69 -19.49 14.67
CA THR A 575 -11.55 -20.95 14.77
C THR A 575 -10.12 -21.32 15.15
N ILE A 576 -9.98 -22.34 16.00
CA ILE A 576 -8.68 -22.83 16.48
C ILE A 576 -8.40 -24.17 15.81
N HIS A 577 -7.21 -24.30 15.23
CA HIS A 577 -6.72 -25.53 14.63
C HIS A 577 -5.37 -25.91 15.24
N THR A 578 -5.08 -27.21 15.31
CA THR A 578 -3.77 -27.71 15.73
C THR A 578 -2.97 -28.12 14.50
N LEU A 579 -1.80 -27.52 14.31
CA LEU A 579 -0.87 -27.83 13.22
C LEU A 579 0.52 -28.17 13.78
N GLU A 580 1.44 -28.57 12.92
CA GLU A 580 2.84 -28.80 13.30
C GLU A 580 3.65 -27.52 13.07
N ASN A 581 4.55 -27.24 14.01
CA ASN A 581 5.56 -26.20 13.93
C ASN A 581 6.81 -26.66 13.16
N GLU A 582 7.83 -25.81 13.04
CA GLU A 582 9.08 -26.14 12.31
C GLU A 582 9.85 -27.33 12.93
N GLU A 583 9.65 -27.63 14.22
CA GLU A 583 10.22 -28.80 14.91
C GLU A 583 9.30 -30.03 14.96
N ASN A 584 8.24 -30.07 14.14
CA ASN A 584 7.22 -31.13 14.11
C ASN A 584 6.49 -31.34 15.45
N ARG A 585 6.37 -30.29 16.25
CA ARG A 585 5.58 -30.29 17.49
C ARG A 585 4.21 -29.67 17.24
N PRO A 586 3.16 -30.13 17.93
CA PRO A 586 1.84 -29.53 17.79
C PRO A 586 1.84 -28.09 18.32
N GLU A 587 1.33 -27.17 17.51
CA GLU A 587 1.08 -25.77 17.86
C GLU A 587 -0.36 -25.38 17.49
N GLN A 588 -0.91 -24.40 18.19
CA GLN A 588 -2.21 -23.84 17.86
C GLN A 588 -2.08 -22.76 16.79
N VAL A 589 -3.09 -22.71 15.92
CA VAL A 589 -3.22 -21.70 14.88
C VAL A 589 -4.63 -21.14 14.93
N LEU A 590 -4.74 -19.82 15.01
CA LEU A 590 -6.02 -19.14 14.90
C LEU A 590 -6.28 -18.78 13.44
N ILE A 591 -7.49 -19.12 12.97
CA ILE A 591 -8.04 -18.62 11.73
C ILE A 591 -9.20 -17.70 12.11
N CYS A 592 -8.98 -16.40 11.96
CA CYS A 592 -10.00 -15.40 12.24
C CYS A 592 -10.62 -14.88 10.94
N ARG A 593 -11.87 -14.43 11.01
CA ARG A 593 -12.58 -13.79 9.90
C ARG A 593 -13.29 -12.53 10.36
N LYS A 594 -12.98 -11.39 9.75
CA LYS A 594 -13.64 -10.12 10.10
C LYS A 594 -15.10 -10.15 9.66
N LYS A 595 -16.03 -9.85 10.56
CA LYS A 595 -17.46 -9.73 10.23
C LYS A 595 -17.72 -8.56 9.29
N PHE A 596 -18.77 -8.66 8.49
CA PHE A 596 -19.23 -7.54 7.67
C PHE A 596 -20.36 -6.80 8.39
N TRP A 597 -20.14 -5.53 8.68
CA TRP A 597 -21.06 -4.64 9.37
C TRP A 597 -21.09 -3.26 8.70
N ALA A 598 -22.14 -2.48 8.98
CA ALA A 598 -22.28 -1.09 8.54
C ALA A 598 -22.96 -0.24 9.63
N ILE A 599 -22.68 1.07 9.63
CA ILE A 599 -23.43 2.06 10.41
C ILE A 599 -24.67 2.44 9.61
N VAL A 600 -25.85 2.41 10.24
CA VAL A 600 -27.16 2.73 9.63
C VAL A 600 -27.85 3.86 10.38
#